data_AF-A0A3D5UP02-F1
#
_entry.id   AF-A0A3D5UP02-F1
#
_cell.length_a   1.000
_cell.length_b   1.000
_cell.length_c   1.000
_cell.angle_alpha   90.00
_cell.angle_beta   90.00
_cell.angle_gamma   90.00
#
_symmetry.space_group_name_H-M   'P 1'
#
loop_
_entity.id
_entity.type
_entity.pdbx_description
1 polymer ?
#
loop_
_entity_poly.entity_id
_entity_poly.type
_entity_poly.pdbx_seq_one_letter_code
_entity_poly.pdbx_strand_id
1 'polypeptide(L)'
;MNENYRTFRYTAIDHEESIKGYLKEKEAYSERLLRDIKREGQCYIDGVKTRINSPLRKEEILTVVLPEEAIDAEPENQDISIVYEDDDLLVVNKKEGQVTHPTRR
;
A
#
# COMPACT_ATOMS: atom_id res chain seq x y z
N MET A 1 -15.29 10.30 9.25
CA MET A 1 -15.82 9.10 8.56
C MET A 1 -14.60 8.38 8.02
N ASN A 2 -14.29 7.18 8.51
CA ASN A 2 -13.06 6.49 8.13
C ASN A 2 -13.26 5.88 6.74
N GLU A 3 -12.89 6.61 5.69
CA GLU A 3 -12.68 6.02 4.38
C GLU A 3 -11.52 5.03 4.51
N ASN A 4 -11.84 3.74 4.38
CA ASN A 4 -10.89 2.67 4.64
C ASN A 4 -10.03 2.45 3.38
N TYR A 5 -9.10 3.38 3.10
CA TYR A 5 -8.22 3.39 1.91
C TYR A 5 -7.30 2.16 1.77
N ARG A 6 -7.33 1.24 2.75
CA ARG A 6 -6.49 0.03 2.79
C ARG A 6 -7.17 -1.22 2.21
N THR A 7 -8.45 -1.13 1.87
CA THR A 7 -9.21 -2.28 1.36
C THR A 7 -9.39 -2.20 -0.15
N PHE A 8 -8.88 -3.21 -0.86
CA PHE A 8 -8.97 -3.34 -2.31
C PHE A 8 -9.85 -4.54 -2.66
N ARG A 9 -10.70 -4.37 -3.68
CA ARG A 9 -11.63 -5.42 -4.12
C ARG A 9 -11.45 -5.66 -5.61
N TYR A 10 -11.26 -6.92 -5.96
CA TYR A 10 -11.02 -7.41 -7.31
C TYR A 10 -12.06 -8.46 -7.66
N THR A 11 -12.52 -8.45 -8.91
CA THR A 11 -13.26 -9.59 -9.46
C THR A 11 -12.26 -10.41 -10.27
N ALA A 12 -12.07 -11.67 -9.91
CA ALA A 12 -11.09 -12.52 -10.57
C ALA A 12 -11.48 -12.74 -12.04
N ILE A 13 -10.68 -12.17 -12.94
CA ILE A 13 -10.92 -12.27 -14.40
C ILE A 13 -10.42 -13.60 -14.98
N ASP A 14 -9.57 -14.32 -14.25
CA ASP A 14 -8.94 -15.57 -14.66
C ASP A 14 -8.86 -16.53 -13.47
N HIS A 15 -8.67 -17.81 -13.76
CA HIS A 15 -8.32 -18.80 -12.74
C HIS A 15 -6.83 -18.74 -12.47
N GLU A 16 -6.46 -18.60 -11.21
CA GLU A 16 -5.07 -18.61 -10.75
C GLU A 16 -4.83 -19.68 -9.69
N GLU A 17 -3.66 -20.31 -9.73
CA GLU A 17 -3.28 -21.34 -8.76
C GLU A 17 -3.21 -20.77 -7.33
N SER A 18 -3.01 -19.45 -7.19
CA SER A 18 -3.06 -18.78 -5.90
C SER A 18 -3.44 -17.30 -5.99
N ILE A 19 -4.05 -16.76 -4.94
CA ILE A 19 -4.28 -15.31 -4.74
C ILE A 19 -2.97 -14.54 -4.88
N LYS A 20 -1.86 -15.07 -4.35
CA LYS A 20 -0.54 -14.47 -4.49
C LYS A 20 -0.12 -14.32 -5.96
N GLY A 21 -0.35 -15.35 -6.77
CA GLY A 21 -0.08 -15.33 -8.21
C GLY A 21 -0.91 -14.27 -8.90
N TYR A 22 -2.22 -14.24 -8.63
CA TYR A 22 -3.13 -13.22 -9.15
C TYR A 22 -2.66 -11.79 -8.81
N LEU A 23 -2.37 -11.51 -7.54
CA LEU A 23 -1.94 -10.17 -7.11
C LEU A 23 -0.58 -9.76 -7.69
N LYS A 24 0.32 -10.72 -7.92
CA LYS A 24 1.64 -10.46 -8.53
C LYS A 24 1.53 -10.18 -10.03
N GLU A 25 0.85 -11.06 -10.76
CA GLU A 25 0.85 -11.05 -12.23
C GLU A 25 -0.22 -10.10 -12.82
N LYS A 26 -1.38 -9.98 -12.17
CA LYS A 26 -2.50 -9.17 -12.67
C LYS A 26 -2.56 -7.78 -12.05
N GLU A 27 -2.28 -7.67 -10.75
CA GLU A 27 -2.36 -6.40 -10.01
C GLU A 27 -0.98 -5.76 -9.74
N ALA A 28 0.11 -6.38 -10.21
CA ALA A 28 1.49 -5.87 -10.11
C ALA A 28 1.97 -5.57 -8.67
N TYR A 29 1.48 -6.31 -7.67
CA TYR A 29 1.93 -6.15 -6.29
C TYR A 29 3.40 -6.57 -6.14
N SER A 30 4.18 -5.74 -5.44
CA SER A 30 5.58 -6.06 -5.16
C SER A 30 5.73 -7.27 -4.25
N GLU A 31 6.84 -8.01 -4.36
CA GLU A 31 7.10 -9.17 -3.49
C GLU A 31 7.16 -8.81 -2.01
N ARG A 32 7.67 -7.60 -1.71
CA ARG A 32 7.69 -7.05 -0.35
C ARG A 32 6.26 -6.90 0.17
N LEU A 33 5.39 -6.24 -0.59
CA LEU A 33 3.99 -6.04 -0.21
C LEU A 33 3.26 -7.37 -0.02
N LEU A 34 3.45 -8.33 -0.92
CA LEU A 34 2.84 -9.67 -0.78
C LEU A 34 3.30 -10.41 0.48
N ARG A 35 4.57 -10.25 0.87
CA ARG A 35 5.09 -10.81 2.12
C ARG A 35 4.47 -10.13 3.34
N ASP A 36 4.27 -8.82 3.28
CA ASP A 36 3.71 -8.05 4.38
C ASP A 36 2.19 -8.35 4.52
N ILE A 37 1.46 -8.45 3.40
CA ILE A 37 0.07 -8.94 3.38
C ILE A 37 -0.03 -10.35 3.97
N LYS A 38 0.90 -11.25 3.65
CA LYS A 38 0.91 -12.61 4.19
C LYS A 38 1.06 -12.64 5.72
N ARG A 39 1.81 -11.68 6.29
CA ARG A 39 2.12 -11.63 7.72
C ARG A 39 1.05 -10.90 8.52
N GLU A 40 0.61 -9.75 8.01
CA GLU A 40 -0.15 -8.75 8.77
C GLU A 40 -1.43 -8.29 8.06
N GLY A 41 -1.52 -8.52 6.74
CA GLY A 41 -2.73 -8.24 5.97
C GLY A 41 -3.80 -9.33 6.07
N GLN A 42 -4.91 -9.14 5.34
CA GLN A 42 -6.02 -10.09 5.31
C GLN A 42 -6.55 -10.26 3.88
N CYS A 43 -6.89 -11.49 3.51
CA CYS A 43 -7.51 -11.79 2.22
C CYS A 43 -8.85 -12.48 2.45
N TYR A 44 -9.81 -12.21 1.56
CA TYR A 44 -11.14 -12.81 1.57
C TYR A 44 -11.54 -13.21 0.15
N ILE A 45 -12.15 -14.38 0.00
CA ILE A 45 -12.87 -14.78 -1.22
C ILE A 45 -14.35 -14.77 -0.87
N ASP A 46 -15.14 -13.97 -1.58
CA ASP A 46 -16.59 -13.83 -1.37
C ASP A 46 -16.98 -13.58 0.10
N GLY A 47 -16.14 -12.81 0.80
CA GLY A 47 -16.31 -12.47 2.23
C GLY A 47 -15.79 -13.52 3.22
N VAL A 48 -15.29 -14.67 2.76
CA VAL A 48 -14.70 -15.71 3.60
C VAL A 48 -13.19 -15.50 3.73
N LYS A 49 -12.70 -15.36 4.97
CA LYS A 49 -11.27 -15.15 5.25
C LYS A 49 -10.44 -16.33 4.75
N THR A 50 -9.39 -16.04 4.00
CA THR A 50 -8.54 -17.05 3.36
C THR A 50 -7.07 -16.66 3.40
N ARG A 51 -6.19 -17.63 3.14
CA ARG A 51 -4.74 -17.40 3.07
C ARG A 51 -4.37 -16.92 1.67
N ILE A 52 -3.31 -16.11 1.57
CA ILE A 52 -2.80 -15.60 0.28
C ILE A 52 -2.32 -16.69 -0.69
N ASN A 53 -2.05 -17.90 -0.20
CA ASN A 53 -1.64 -19.04 -1.03
C ASN A 53 -2.83 -19.91 -1.48
N SER A 54 -4.05 -19.57 -1.08
CA SER A 54 -5.25 -20.29 -1.52
C SER A 54 -5.50 -20.07 -3.01
N PRO A 55 -6.04 -21.06 -3.74
CA PRO A 55 -6.42 -20.89 -5.14
C PRO A 55 -7.50 -19.82 -5.29
N LEU A 56 -7.54 -19.18 -6.45
CA LEU A 56 -8.53 -18.17 -6.81
C LEU A 56 -9.18 -18.57 -8.13
N ARG A 57 -10.50 -18.74 -8.12
CA ARG A 57 -11.26 -19.11 -9.32
C ARG A 57 -11.76 -17.86 -10.03
N LYS A 58 -11.98 -18.01 -11.32
CA LYS A 58 -12.62 -16.98 -12.14
C LYS A 58 -13.99 -16.61 -11.53
N GLU A 59 -14.33 -15.33 -11.60
CA GLU A 59 -15.57 -14.71 -11.13
C GLU A 59 -15.73 -14.61 -9.60
N GLU A 60 -14.80 -15.16 -8.82
CA GLU A 60 -14.76 -14.96 -7.38
C GLU A 60 -14.34 -13.52 -7.04
N ILE A 61 -14.87 -13.01 -5.91
CA ILE A 61 -14.56 -11.68 -5.43
C ILE A 61 -13.44 -11.76 -4.40
N LEU A 62 -12.26 -11.33 -4.80
CA LEU A 62 -11.12 -11.18 -3.91
C LEU A 62 -11.18 -9.82 -3.21
N THR A 63 -11.17 -9.82 -1.88
CA THR A 63 -10.95 -8.61 -1.06
C THR A 63 -9.62 -8.73 -0.33
N VAL A 64 -8.77 -7.72 -0.47
CA VAL A 64 -7.46 -7.63 0.19
C VAL A 64 -7.46 -6.42 1.10
N VAL A 65 -7.12 -6.63 2.36
CA VAL A 65 -6.86 -5.58 3.35
C VAL A 65 -5.35 -5.49 3.50
N LEU A 66 -4.78 -4.37 3.07
CA LEU A 66 -3.35 -4.11 3.20
C LEU A 66 -2.95 -4.01 4.68
N PRO A 67 -1.73 -4.43 5.04
CA PRO A 67 -1.18 -4.20 6.36
C PRO A 67 -1.10 -2.69 6.64
N GLU A 68 -1.04 -2.34 7.92
CA GLU A 68 -0.80 -0.97 8.32
C GLU A 68 0.61 -0.54 7.95
N GLU A 69 0.74 0.53 7.17
CA GLU A 69 2.04 1.13 6.92
C GLU A 69 2.45 1.98 8.12
N ALA A 70 3.54 1.60 8.77
CA ALA A 70 4.19 2.46 9.75
C ALA A 70 4.95 3.57 9.01
N ILE A 71 4.63 4.82 9.32
CA ILE A 71 5.46 5.96 8.91
C ILE A 71 6.70 5.94 9.80
N ASP A 72 7.83 5.53 9.23
CA ASP A 72 9.13 5.51 9.90
C ASP A 72 9.80 6.90 9.79
N ALA A 73 9.07 7.93 10.19
CA ALA A 73 9.54 9.31 10.23
C ALA A 73 8.80 10.04 11.34
N GLU A 74 9.53 10.45 12.37
CA GLU A 74 8.99 11.34 13.40
C GLU A 74 8.97 12.78 12.88
N PRO A 75 7.96 13.59 13.27
CA PRO A 75 7.98 15.01 12.96
C PRO A 75 9.14 15.67 13.70
N GLU A 76 10.00 16.35 12.94
CA GLU A 76 11.12 17.10 13.48
C GLU A 76 10.84 18.60 13.39
N ASN A 77 11.16 19.34 14.45
CA ASN A 77 11.13 20.79 14.39
C ASN A 77 12.37 21.29 13.62
N GLN A 78 12.17 21.62 12.34
CA GLN A 78 13.22 22.14 11.47
C GLN A 78 12.90 23.58 11.08
N ASP A 79 13.96 24.40 11.02
CA ASP A 79 13.87 25.76 10.49
C ASP A 79 13.80 25.70 8.96
N ILE A 80 12.59 25.79 8.42
CA ILE A 80 12.28 25.71 6.99
C ILE A 80 12.17 27.13 6.43
N SER A 81 12.94 27.43 5.38
CA SER A 81 12.82 28.70 4.66
C SER A 81 11.70 28.60 3.63
N ILE A 82 10.56 29.25 3.90
CA ILE A 82 9.41 29.32 2.99
C ILE A 82 9.58 30.51 2.05
N VAL A 83 9.46 30.28 0.74
CA VAL A 83 9.53 31.32 -0.31
C VAL A 83 8.13 31.75 -0.74
N TYR A 84 7.18 30.81 -0.74
CA TYR A 84 5.79 31.05 -1.12
C TYR A 84 4.88 30.01 -0.45
N GLU A 85 3.67 30.41 -0.08
CA GLU A 85 2.64 29.56 0.53
C GLU A 85 1.24 30.07 0.16
N ASP A 86 0.36 29.14 -0.23
CA ASP A 86 -1.08 29.33 -0.35
C ASP A 86 -1.84 28.08 0.11
N ASP A 87 -3.16 28.04 -0.11
CA ASP A 87 -4.03 26.95 0.34
C ASP A 87 -3.71 25.59 -0.31
N ASP A 88 -3.03 25.57 -1.46
CA ASP A 88 -2.75 24.37 -2.26
C ASP A 88 -1.25 24.07 -2.41
N LEU A 89 -0.37 25.07 -2.24
CA LEU A 89 1.05 24.99 -2.57
C LEU A 89 1.95 25.61 -1.49
N LEU A 90 2.99 24.85 -1.11
CA LEU A 90 4.10 25.32 -0.28
C LEU A 90 5.43 25.19 -1.05
N VAL A 91 6.13 26.32 -1.24
CA VAL A 91 7.44 26.37 -1.88
C VAL A 91 8.50 26.71 -0.84
N VAL A 92 9.45 25.79 -0.66
CA VAL A 92 10.53 25.91 0.34
C VAL A 92 11.90 26.05 -0.32
N ASN A 93 12.73 26.97 0.18
CA ASN A 93 14.13 27.08 -0.19
C ASN A 93 14.97 26.11 0.65
N LYS A 94 15.14 24.91 0.11
CA LYS A 94 15.89 23.83 0.76
C LYS A 94 17.39 24.11 0.72
N LYS A 95 18.09 23.89 1.85
CA LYS A 95 19.56 24.07 1.92
C LYS A 95 20.26 22.97 1.11
N GLU A 96 21.44 23.30 0.58
CA GLU A 96 22.30 22.32 -0.07
C GLU A 96 22.61 21.14 0.87
N GLY A 97 22.60 19.92 0.35
CA GLY A 97 22.89 18.70 1.11
C GLY A 97 21.75 18.18 1.99
N GLN A 98 20.63 18.89 2.13
CA GLN A 98 19.43 18.36 2.79
C GLN A 98 18.79 17.27 1.90
N VAL A 99 18.16 16.23 2.46
CA VAL A 99 17.50 15.14 1.70
C VAL A 99 16.01 15.48 1.48
N THR A 100 15.43 15.13 0.32
CA THR A 100 14.01 15.47 0.01
C THR A 100 13.05 14.38 0.47
N HIS A 101 13.42 13.12 0.24
CA HIS A 101 12.71 11.96 0.75
C HIS A 101 13.66 11.17 1.63
N PRO A 102 13.22 10.74 2.84
CA PRO A 102 14.04 9.92 3.70
C PRO A 102 14.38 8.62 2.97
N THR A 103 15.67 8.37 2.80
CA THR A 103 16.17 7.07 2.38
C THR A 103 16.54 6.30 3.63
N ARG A 104 16.29 4.99 3.60
CA ARG A 104 16.59 4.09 4.71
C ARG A 104 18.11 4.15 5.02
N ARG A 105 18.47 4.41 6.29
CA ARG A 105 19.83 4.22 6.80
C ARG A 105 20.18 2.74 6.96
#